data_AF-A0A3L6SHJ0-F1
#
_entry.id   AF-A0A3L6SHJ0-F1
#
_cell.length_a   1.000
_cell.length_b   1.000
_cell.length_c   1.000
_cell.angle_alpha   90.00
_cell.angle_beta   90.00
_cell.angle_gamma   90.00
#
_symmetry.space_group_name_H-M   'P 1'
#
loop_
_entity.id
_entity.type
_entity.pdbx_description
1 polymer ?
#
loop_
_entity_poly.entity_id
_entity_poly.type
_entity_poly.pdbx_seq_one_letter_code
_entity_poly.pdbx_strand_id
1 'polypeptide(L)' 'MHGCHIKTKTGGILLTDVGIDSNECIYPIAMAVVEVDCKDSWKWFLNTLKDDLGIHNT' A
#
# COMPACT_ATOMS: atom_id res chain seq x y z
N MET A 1 -5.01 -2.85 13.53
CA MET A 1 -4.97 -3.17 12.09
C MET A 1 -4.50 -4.62 11.96
N HIS A 2 -5.33 -5.51 11.43
CA HIS A 2 -4.92 -6.88 11.12
C HIS A 2 -4.37 -6.87 9.68
N GLY A 3 -3.04 -6.87 9.55
CA GLY A 3 -2.38 -7.04 8.25
C GLY A 3 -2.66 -8.45 7.74
N CYS A 4 -3.31 -8.56 6.59
CA CYS A 4 -3.51 -9.83 5.92
C CYS A 4 -2.22 -10.19 5.16
N HIS A 5 -1.49 -11.19 5.66
CA HIS A 5 -0.25 -11.66 5.06
C HIS A 5 -0.57 -12.62 3.89
N ILE A 6 -0.62 -12.10 2.66
CA ILE A 6 -0.72 -12.95 1.47
C ILE A 6 0.70 -13.39 1.09
N LYS A 7 1.07 -14.64 1.44
CA LYS A 7 2.34 -15.25 1.00
C LYS A 7 2.24 -15.59 -0.48
N THR A 8 2.88 -14.79 -1.33
CA THR A 8 3.10 -15.17 -2.73
C THR A 8 4.14 -16.30 -2.80
N LYS A 9 4.02 -17.22 -3.77
CA LYS A 9 4.92 -18.39 -3.93
C LYS A 9 6.41 -18.01 -4.09
N THR A 10 6.72 -16.73 -4.30
CA THR A 10 8.04 -16.16 -4.51
C THR A 10 8.59 -15.39 -3.30
N GLY A 11 7.94 -15.46 -2.12
CA GLY A 11 8.49 -14.90 -0.88
C GLY A 11 8.28 -13.39 -0.69
N GLY A 12 7.46 -12.76 -1.54
CA GLY A 12 7.08 -11.36 -1.39
C GLY A 12 5.78 -11.17 -0.60
N ILE A 13 5.67 -10.05 0.08
CA ILE A 13 4.49 -9.56 0.79
C ILE A 13 3.82 -8.49 -0.07
N LEU A 14 2.51 -8.61 -0.27
CA LEU A 14 1.72 -7.61 -1.00
C LEU A 14 1.28 -6.51 -0.04
N LEU A 15 1.76 -5.29 -0.26
CA LEU A 15 1.21 -4.07 0.33
C LEU A 15 0.12 -3.55 -0.59
N THR A 16 -1.01 -3.15 -0.02
CA THR A 16 -2.14 -2.57 -0.75
C THR A 16 -2.58 -1.30 -0.05
N ASP A 17 -2.60 -0.19 -0.78
CA ASP A 17 -3.28 1.04 -0.34
C ASP A 17 -4.74 0.98 -0.81
N VAL A 18 -5.66 1.33 0.08
CA VAL A 18 -7.10 1.25 -0.17
C VAL A 18 -7.78 2.56 0.19
N GLY A 19 -8.68 3.00 -0.68
CA GLY A 19 -9.57 4.12 -0.43
C GLY A 19 -10.88 3.64 0.16
N ILE A 20 -11.55 4.52 0.91
CA ILE A 20 -12.91 4.32 1.41
C ILE A 20 -13.76 5.44 0.84
N ASP A 21 -14.86 5.12 0.16
CA ASP A 21 -15.80 6.11 -0.35
C ASP A 21 -16.87 6.50 0.70
N SER A 22 -17.75 7.44 0.32
CA SER A 22 -18.87 7.85 1.17
C SER A 22 -19.93 6.75 1.41
N ASN A 23 -19.86 5.64 0.69
CA ASN A 23 -20.72 4.46 0.87
C ASN A 23 -20.01 3.36 1.68
N GLU A 24 -18.92 3.69 2.38
CA GLU A 24 -18.11 2.74 3.16
C GLU A 24 -17.52 1.60 2.31
N CYS A 25 -17.45 1.78 0.99
CA CYS A 25 -16.90 0.80 0.08
C CYS A 25 -15.37 0.95 0.02
N ILE A 26 -14.66 -0.16 0.24
CA ILE A 26 -13.21 -0.23 0.15
C ILE A 26 -12.82 -0.54 -1.31
N TYR A 27 -11.97 0.30 -1.91
CA TYR A 27 -11.43 0.07 -3.25
C TYR A 27 -9.89 0.15 -3.24
N PRO A 28 -9.19 -0.75 -3.94
CA PRO A 28 -7.73 -0.68 -4.03
C PRO A 28 -7.29 0.52 -4.87
N ILE A 29 -6.37 1.33 -4.34
CA ILE A 29 -5.78 2.49 -5.01
C ILE A 29 -4.44 2.09 -5.64
N ALA A 30 -3.61 1.36 -4.90
CA ALA A 30 -2.29 0.93 -5.36
C ALA A 30 -1.85 -0.37 -4.68
N MET A 31 -0.92 -1.09 -5.31
CA MET A 31 -0.34 -2.33 -4.78
C MET A 31 1.16 -2.37 -5.06
N ALA A 32 1.93 -2.92 -4.12
CA ALA A 32 3.36 -3.19 -4.30
C ALA A 32 3.76 -4.51 -3.63
N VAL A 33 4.69 -5.24 -4.25
CA VAL A 33 5.29 -6.44 -3.65
C VAL A 33 6.61 -6.04 -2.99
N VAL A 34 6.74 -6.32 -1.71
CA VAL A 34 7.93 -6.02 -0.90
C VAL A 34 8.50 -7.30 -0.28
N GLU A 35 9.79 -7.30 0.03
CA GLU A 35 10.44 -8.46 0.67
C GLU A 35 10.08 -8.58 2.16
N VAL A 36 9.79 -7.44 2.82
CA VAL A 36 9.47 -7.38 4.25
C VAL A 36 8.36 -6.37 4.54
N ASP A 37 7.40 -6.76 5.39
CA ASP A 37 6.37 -5.88 5.93
C ASP A 37 6.96 -5.12 7.14
N CYS A 38 7.60 -3.99 6.85
CA CYS A 38 8.16 -3.11 7.85
C CYS A 38 7.78 -1.65 7.57
N LYS A 39 7.94 -0.80 8.59
CA LYS A 39 7.62 0.63 8.49
C LYS A 39 8.36 1.33 7.35
N ASP A 40 9.58 0.91 7.04
CA ASP A 40 10.38 1.51 5.97
C ASP A 40 9.86 1.10 4.58
N SER A 41 9.44 -0.16 4.39
CA SER A 41 8.75 -0.61 3.18
C SER A 41 7.44 0.16 2.94
N TRP A 42 6.64 0.38 4.01
CA TRP A 42 5.42 1.18 3.93
C TRP A 42 5.71 2.65 3.64
N LYS A 43 6.72 3.25 4.26
CA LYS A 43 7.13 4.63 3.95
C LYS A 43 7.57 4.78 2.50
N TRP A 44 8.39 3.86 2.00
CA TRP A 44 8.82 3.86 0.61
C TRP A 44 7.61 3.74 -0.34
N PHE A 45 6.71 2.79 -0.08
CA PHE A 45 5.51 2.58 -0.89
C PHE A 45 4.61 3.82 -0.91
N LEU A 46 4.30 4.39 0.26
CA LEU A 46 3.43 5.57 0.36
C LEU A 46 4.08 6.84 -0.20
N ASN A 47 5.39 7.03 -0.05
CA ASN A 47 6.08 8.16 -0.66
C ASN A 47 6.10 8.03 -2.19
N THR A 48 6.36 6.82 -2.71
CA THR A 48 6.29 6.56 -4.15
C THR A 48 4.90 6.84 -4.70
N LEU A 49 3.86 6.39 -3.98
CA LEU A 49 2.46 6.64 -4.34
C LEU A 49 2.13 8.14 -4.29
N LYS A 50 2.61 8.85 -3.27
CA LYS A 50 2.41 10.29 -3.11
C LYS A 50 3.04 11.08 -4.27
N ASP A 51 4.25 10.72 -4.67
CA ASP A 51 4.98 11.36 -5.78
C ASP A 51 4.27 11.06 -7.12
N ASP A 52 3.82 9.82 -7.33
CA ASP A 52 3.07 9.41 -8.54
C ASP A 52 1.73 10.15 -8.68
N LEU A 53 1.02 10.33 -7.56
CA LEU A 53 -0.22 11.10 -7.50
C LEU A 53 0.02 12.63 -7.52
N GLY A 54 1.28 13.08 -7.49
CA GLY A 54 1.63 14.50 -7.46
C GLY A 54 1.11 15.24 -6.24
N ILE A 55 0.91 14.54 -5.10
CA ILE A 55 0.39 15.12 -3.86
C ILE A 55 1.53 15.90 -3.18
N HIS A 56 1.78 17.12 -3.65
CA HIS A 56 2.71 18.04 -3.03
C HIS A 56 1.94 18.99 -2.13
N ASN A 57 2.25 18.97 -0.83
CA ASN A 57 1.69 19.96 0.09
C ASN A 57 2.34 21.31 -0.23
N THR A 58 1.57 22.21 -0.84
CA THR A 58 1.95 23.63 -1.06
C THR A 58 1.97 24.39 0.26
#